data_AF-A0A2A5IZS3-F1
#
_entry.id   AF-A0A2A5IZS3-F1
#
_cell.length_a   1.000
_cell.length_b   1.000
_cell.length_c   1.000
_cell.angle_alpha   90.00
_cell.angle_beta   90.00
_cell.angle_gamma   90.00
#
_symmetry.space_group_name_H-M   'P 1'
#
loop_
_entity.id
_entity.type
_entity.pdbx_description
1 polymer ?
#
loop_
_entity_poly.entity_id
_entity_poly.type
_entity_poly.pdbx_seq_one_letter_code
_entity_poly.pdbx_strand_id
1 'polypeptide(L)'
;MSAERWDRLAVDLVAAGVPAKVTARAYSQVEYGRVVHGVSRSIGVGQGDGLVMIRDRYGRGGKWYGYSVCVTQGDHDREVCRSTKRSEVVAAVVKAVTQ
;
A
#
# COMPACT_ATOMS: atom_id res chain seq x y z
N MET A 1 -10.23 1.29 -12.97
CA MET A 1 -9.49 2.41 -12.35
C MET A 1 -8.65 2.02 -11.13
N SER A 2 -9.13 1.21 -10.17
CA SER A 2 -8.30 0.84 -9.00
C SER A 2 -7.12 -0.08 -9.37
N ALA A 3 -7.32 -1.08 -10.23
CA ALA A 3 -6.27 -2.03 -10.65
C ALA A 3 -5.08 -1.33 -11.35
N GLU A 4 -5.34 -0.56 -12.41
CA GLU A 4 -4.30 0.22 -13.11
C GLU A 4 -3.48 1.11 -12.18
N ARG A 5 -4.12 1.69 -11.16
CA ARG A 5 -3.44 2.58 -10.21
C ARG A 5 -2.39 1.81 -9.40
N TRP A 6 -2.71 0.57 -9.00
CA TRP A 6 -1.79 -0.34 -8.31
C TRP A 6 -0.68 -0.83 -9.24
N ASP A 7 -1.00 -1.14 -10.50
CA ASP A 7 -0.01 -1.59 -11.48
C ASP A 7 1.02 -0.49 -11.76
N ARG A 8 0.58 0.76 -11.95
CA ARG A 8 1.50 1.90 -12.12
C ARG A 8 2.36 2.13 -10.88
N LEU A 9 1.82 1.96 -9.67
CA LEU A 9 2.62 2.07 -8.45
C LEU A 9 3.67 0.96 -8.34
N ALA A 10 3.32 -0.28 -8.71
CA ALA A 10 4.28 -1.38 -8.75
C ALA A 10 5.41 -1.12 -9.75
N VAL A 11 5.08 -0.57 -10.94
CA VAL A 11 6.08 -0.15 -11.93
C VAL A 11 7.01 0.93 -11.37
N ASP A 12 6.45 1.97 -10.73
CA ASP A 12 7.26 3.04 -10.15
C ASP A 12 8.20 2.53 -9.03
N LEU A 13 7.75 1.55 -8.23
CA LEU A 13 8.58 0.90 -7.20
C LEU A 13 9.70 0.05 -7.80
N VAL A 14 9.40 -0.76 -8.83
CA VAL A 14 10.40 -1.57 -9.53
C VAL A 14 11.45 -0.68 -10.20
N ALA A 15 11.03 0.43 -10.82
CA ALA A 15 11.94 1.42 -11.39
C ALA A 15 12.86 2.07 -10.34
N ALA A 16 12.40 2.16 -9.08
CA ALA A 16 13.19 2.62 -7.94
C ALA A 16 14.04 1.52 -7.27
N GLY A 17 14.12 0.32 -7.87
CA GLY A 17 14.92 -0.79 -7.35
C GLY A 17 14.23 -1.59 -6.24
N VAL A 18 12.93 -1.38 -6.00
CA VAL A 18 12.16 -2.09 -4.97
C VAL A 18 11.33 -3.20 -5.62
N PRO A 19 11.59 -4.49 -5.33
CA PRO A 19 10.77 -5.59 -5.82
C PRO A 19 9.35 -5.47 -5.27
N ALA A 20 8.39 -5.12 -6.14
CA ALA A 20 7.00 -4.90 -5.75
C ALA A 20 6.06 -5.81 -6.53
N LYS A 21 5.18 -6.51 -5.83
CA LYS A 21 4.11 -7.33 -6.43
C LYS A 21 2.76 -6.94 -5.84
N VAL A 22 1.81 -6.62 -6.72
CA VAL A 22 0.43 -6.37 -6.31
C VAL A 22 -0.21 -7.69 -5.90
N THR A 23 -0.68 -7.73 -4.65
CA THR A 23 -1.52 -8.81 -4.13
C THR A 23 -2.97 -8.33 -4.15
N ALA A 24 -3.87 -9.15 -4.67
CA ALA A 24 -5.30 -8.88 -4.71
C ALA A 24 -6.04 -9.98 -3.94
N ARG A 25 -6.94 -9.59 -3.04
CA ARG A 25 -7.79 -10.50 -2.27
C ARG A 25 -9.25 -10.10 -2.40
N ALA A 26 -10.10 -11.03 -2.78
CA ALA A 26 -11.55 -10.82 -2.75
C ALA A 26 -11.99 -10.61 -1.29
N TYR A 27 -12.79 -9.58 -1.05
CA TYR A 27 -13.29 -9.25 0.29
C TYR A 27 -14.80 -9.14 0.24
N SER A 28 -15.49 -9.94 1.05
CA SER A 28 -16.96 -10.05 1.08
C SER A 28 -17.60 -9.30 2.25
N GLN A 29 -16.83 -8.85 3.24
CA GLN A 29 -17.34 -8.09 4.37
C GLN A 29 -17.24 -6.58 4.14
N VAL A 30 -18.34 -5.89 4.45
CA VAL A 30 -18.45 -4.44 4.44
C VAL A 30 -18.39 -3.96 5.88
N GLU A 31 -17.27 -3.37 6.27
CA GLU A 31 -17.17 -2.63 7.53
C GLU A 31 -16.53 -1.26 7.30
N TYR A 32 -17.05 -0.28 8.05
CA TYR A 32 -16.63 1.11 8.16
C TYR A 32 -15.24 1.42 7.57
N GLY A 33 -15.23 1.95 6.35
CA GLY A 33 -14.02 2.57 5.77
C GLY A 33 -13.00 1.62 5.16
N ARG A 34 -13.32 0.33 4.94
CA ARG A 34 -12.44 -0.58 4.19
C ARG A 34 -13.21 -1.25 3.05
N VAL A 35 -12.94 -0.72 1.84
CA VAL A 35 -13.28 -1.28 0.52
C VAL A 35 -14.77 -1.46 0.25
N VAL A 36 -15.35 -0.45 -0.41
CA VAL A 36 -16.65 -0.54 -1.06
C VAL A 36 -16.42 -1.26 -2.40
N HIS A 37 -16.80 -2.54 -2.44
CA HIS A 37 -16.81 -3.49 -3.58
C HIS A 37 -15.54 -4.29 -3.91
N GLY A 38 -15.55 -5.57 -3.50
CA GLY A 38 -15.12 -6.69 -4.35
C GLY A 38 -13.67 -7.17 -4.24
N VAL A 39 -12.67 -6.27 -4.20
CA VAL A 39 -11.25 -6.68 -4.20
C VAL A 39 -10.38 -5.68 -3.45
N SER A 40 -9.78 -6.13 -2.34
CA SER A 40 -8.70 -5.40 -1.65
C SER A 40 -7.37 -5.66 -2.37
N ARG A 41 -6.59 -4.60 -2.59
CA ARG A 41 -5.24 -4.69 -3.17
C ARG A 41 -4.22 -4.12 -2.20
N SER A 42 -3.06 -4.75 -2.15
CA SER A 42 -1.92 -4.30 -1.38
C SER A 42 -0.62 -4.65 -2.08
N ILE A 43 0.45 -3.95 -1.76
CA ILE A 43 1.82 -4.34 -2.11
C ILE A 43 2.54 -4.61 -0.80
N GLY A 44 3.11 -5.80 -0.67
CA GLY A 44 4.04 -6.14 0.41
C GLY A 44 5.45 -6.12 -0.14
N VAL A 45 6.34 -5.40 0.53
CA VAL A 45 7.78 -5.37 0.24
C VAL A 45 8.50 -5.78 1.52
N GLY A 46 9.14 -6.95 1.50
CA GLY A 46 9.88 -7.47 2.65
C GLY A 46 11.39 -7.28 2.48
N GLN A 47 12.07 -6.95 3.57
CA GLN A 47 13.52 -7.10 3.69
C GLN A 47 13.89 -7.43 5.15
N GLY A 48 14.54 -8.57 5.39
CA GLY A 48 14.90 -9.01 6.75
C GLY A 48 13.68 -9.31 7.64
N ASP A 49 13.69 -8.79 8.88
CA ASP A 49 12.64 -8.98 9.90
C ASP A 49 11.45 -8.01 9.75
N GLY A 50 11.47 -7.13 8.75
CA GLY A 50 10.48 -6.07 8.53
C GLY A 50 9.64 -6.25 7.26
N LEU A 51 8.36 -5.86 7.32
CA LEU A 51 7.46 -5.86 6.18
C LEU A 51 6.90 -4.46 5.93
N VAL A 52 7.16 -3.90 4.75
CA VAL A 52 6.51 -2.67 4.28
C VAL A 52 5.24 -3.04 3.53
N MET A 53 4.09 -2.59 4.04
CA MET A 53 2.77 -2.82 3.46
C MET A 53 2.18 -1.52 2.94
N ILE A 54 1.81 -1.53 1.66
CA ILE A 54 1.05 -0.44 1.03
C ILE A 54 -0.40 -0.87 0.92
N ARG A 55 -1.33 -0.01 1.36
CA ARG A 55 -2.79 -0.27 1.36
C ARG A 55 -3.54 0.95 0.86
N ASP A 56 -4.72 0.75 0.27
CA ASP A 56 -5.62 1.87 -0.03
C ASP A 56 -6.22 2.42 1.27
N ARG A 57 -6.35 3.74 1.35
CA ARG A 57 -7.02 4.43 2.44
C ARG A 57 -8.34 5.01 1.96
N TYR A 58 -9.41 4.70 2.69
CA TYR A 58 -10.74 5.23 2.43
C TYR A 58 -11.27 6.00 3.63
N GLY A 59 -12.08 7.01 3.35
CA GLY A 59 -12.82 7.81 4.31
C GLY A 59 -14.27 7.37 4.47
N ARG A 60 -15.00 8.16 5.25
CA ARG A 60 -16.45 8.05 5.36
C ARG A 60 -17.09 8.14 3.97
N GLY A 61 -18.04 7.26 3.68
CA GLY A 61 -18.72 7.19 2.38
C GLY A 61 -17.88 6.58 1.25
N GLY A 62 -16.79 5.85 1.56
CA GLY A 62 -16.01 5.15 0.53
C GLY A 62 -15.11 6.06 -0.32
N LYS A 63 -14.94 7.33 0.07
CA LYS A 63 -14.03 8.26 -0.61
C LYS A 63 -12.58 7.79 -0.47
N TRP A 64 -11.87 7.62 -1.58
CA TRP A 64 -10.45 7.28 -1.56
C TRP A 64 -9.60 8.50 -1.16
N TYR A 65 -8.67 8.30 -0.23
CA TYR A 65 -7.77 9.33 0.29
C TYR A 65 -6.29 9.11 -0.06
N GLY A 66 -5.98 8.07 -0.84
CA GLY A 66 -4.61 7.77 -1.22
C GLY A 66 -4.15 6.42 -0.72
N TYR A 67 -2.84 6.26 -0.73
CA TYR A 67 -2.12 5.14 -0.18
C TYR A 67 -1.73 5.41 1.27
N SER A 68 -1.69 4.33 2.03
CA SER A 68 -1.09 4.24 3.35
C SER A 68 0.09 3.28 3.26
N VAL A 69 1.26 3.71 3.73
CA VAL A 69 2.45 2.87 3.83
C VAL A 69 2.67 2.58 5.31
N CYS A 70 2.62 1.30 5.67
CA CYS A 70 2.89 0.81 7.01
C CYS A 70 4.17 -0.02 7.01
N VAL A 71 4.95 0.07 8.08
CA VAL A 71 6.10 -0.80 8.34
C VAL A 71 5.73 -1.65 9.54
N THR A 72 5.80 -2.96 9.38
CA THR A 72 5.64 -3.94 10.45
C THR A 72 7.04 -4.28 10.98
N GLN A 73 7.27 -4.02 12.27
CA GLN A 73 8.47 -4.43 13.00
C GLN A 73 8.02 -5.20 14.24
N GLY A 74 8.30 -6.50 14.31
CA GLY A 74 7.74 -7.38 15.34
C GLY A 74 6.20 -7.39 15.27
N ASP A 75 5.54 -7.16 16.41
CA ASP A 75 4.07 -7.16 16.52
C ASP A 75 3.41 -5.79 16.26
N HIS A 76 4.18 -4.78 15.81
CA HIS A 76 3.68 -3.42 15.65
C HIS A 76 3.69 -2.95 14.19
N ASP A 77 2.51 -2.56 13.70
CA ASP A 77 2.32 -1.84 12.43
C ASP A 77 2.43 -0.32 12.69
N ARG A 78 3.45 0.33 12.11
CA ARG A 78 3.60 1.79 12.13
C ARG A 78 3.35 2.38 10.75
N GLU A 79 2.40 3.30 10.64
CA GLU A 79 2.21 4.06 9.40
C GLU A 79 3.29 5.15 9.24
N VAL A 80 3.98 5.14 8.11
CA VAL A 80 5.12 6.03 7.81
C VAL A 80 4.83 7.02 6.69
N CYS A 81 3.82 6.77 5.86
CA CYS A 81 3.41 7.70 4.79
C CYS A 81 1.93 7.58 4.47
N ARG A 82 1.32 8.72 4.13
CA ARG A 82 -0.05 8.86 3.61
C ARG A 82 0.00 9.81 2.43
N SER A 83 -0.30 9.35 1.23
CA SER A 83 -0.30 10.23 0.06
C SER A 83 -1.14 9.71 -1.09
N THR A 84 -1.72 10.63 -1.86
CA THR A 84 -2.29 10.33 -3.17
C THR A 84 -1.25 10.33 -4.29
N LYS A 85 -0.05 10.88 -4.05
CA LYS A 85 1.03 10.98 -5.03
C LYS A 85 1.92 9.74 -4.98
N ARG A 86 2.06 9.06 -6.12
CA ARG A 86 2.90 7.85 -6.21
C ARG A 86 4.37 8.12 -5.89
N SER A 87 4.91 9.27 -6.29
CA SER A 87 6.30 9.65 -5.98
C SER A 87 6.60 9.74 -4.48
N GLU A 88 5.67 10.30 -3.69
CA GLU A 88 5.81 10.36 -2.23
C GLU A 88 5.73 8.97 -1.59
N VAL A 89 4.86 8.10 -2.12
CA VAL A 89 4.75 6.70 -1.68
C VAL A 89 6.03 5.93 -1.99
N VAL A 90 6.56 6.06 -3.21
CA VAL A 90 7.81 5.40 -3.64
C VAL A 90 8.98 5.87 -2.78
N ALA A 91 9.13 7.18 -2.56
CA ALA A 91 10.20 7.72 -1.71
C ALA A 91 10.11 7.18 -0.27
N ALA A 92 8.90 7.08 0.28
CA ALA A 92 8.70 6.53 1.62
C ALA A 92 9.04 5.03 1.70
N VAL A 93 8.66 4.25 0.69
CA VAL A 93 8.98 2.82 0.63
C VAL A 93 10.47 2.59 0.47
N VAL A 94 11.13 3.29 -0.47
CA VAL A 94 12.59 3.22 -0.66
C VAL A 94 13.30 3.53 0.65
N LYS A 95 12.94 4.64 1.31
CA LYS A 95 13.51 4.98 2.61
C LYS A 95 13.31 3.86 3.63
N ALA A 96 12.10 3.30 3.71
CA ALA A 96 11.77 2.26 4.69
C ALA A 96 12.49 0.93 4.46
N VAL A 97 12.88 0.59 3.23
CA VAL A 97 13.63 -0.65 2.93
C VAL A 97 15.15 -0.46 3.00
N THR A 98 15.67 0.76 2.84
CA THR A 98 17.11 1.04 2.94
C THR A 98 17.61 1.33 4.37
N GLN A 99 16.72 1.47 5.34
CA GLN A 99 17.05 1.76 6.75
C GLN A 99 17.22 0.48 7.55
#